data_AF-A0A241UUG5-F1
#
_entry.id   AF-A0A241UUG5-F1
#
_cell.length_a   1.000
_cell.length_b   1.000
_cell.length_c   1.000
_cell.angle_alpha   90.00
_cell.angle_beta   90.00
_cell.angle_gamma   90.00
#
_symmetry.space_group_name_H-M   'P 1'
#
loop_
_entity.id
_entity.type
_entity.pdbx_description
1 polymer ?
#
loop_
_entity_poly.entity_id
_entity_poly.type
_entity_poly.pdbx_seq_one_letter_code
_entity_poly.pdbx_strand_id
1 'polypeptide(L)' 'MFIAYTKDLSIIDSMLLRMFGTSGDGVHGRMLHFVTPVDGAYYFAPSEELLEEVLEG' A
#
# COMPACT_ATOMS: atom_id res chain seq x y z
N MET A 1 8.64 7.88 5.70
CA MET A 1 8.28 6.45 5.55
C MET A 1 6.77 6.34 5.64
N PHE A 2 6.13 5.69 4.66
CA PHE A 2 4.68 5.47 4.62
C PHE A 2 4.41 3.98 4.84
N ILE A 3 3.49 3.64 5.75
CA ILE A 3 3.07 2.26 6.04
C ILE A 3 1.55 2.29 6.24
N ALA A 4 0.83 1.34 5.65
CA ALA A 4 -0.62 1.21 5.78
C ALA A 4 -1.02 -0.24 5.98
N TYR A 5 -2.06 -0.45 6.79
CA TYR A 5 -2.69 -1.75 7.00
C TYR A 5 -4.12 -1.68 6.47
N THR A 6 -4.55 -2.73 5.80
CA THR A 6 -5.91 -2.85 5.29
C THR A 6 -6.35 -4.30 5.35
N LYS A 7 -7.65 -4.51 5.52
CA LYS A 7 -8.27 -5.84 5.37
C LYS A 7 -8.42 -6.25 3.90
N ASP A 8 -8.31 -5.29 2.98
CA ASP A 8 -8.52 -5.46 1.54
C ASP A 8 -7.55 -4.57 0.77
N LEU A 9 -6.66 -5.18 -0.01
CA LEU A 9 -5.63 -4.50 -0.79
C LEU A 9 -6.20 -3.54 -1.83
N SER A 10 -7.41 -3.80 -2.35
CA SER A 10 -8.05 -2.94 -3.35
C SER A 10 -8.28 -1.50 -2.86
N ILE A 11 -8.38 -1.31 -1.54
CA ILE A 11 -8.52 0.00 -0.91
C ILE A 11 -7.24 0.82 -1.08
N ILE A 12 -6.08 0.23 -0.74
CA ILE A 12 -4.78 0.90 -0.84
C ILE A 12 -4.42 1.10 -2.31
N ASP A 13 -4.69 0.12 -3.18
CA ASP A 13 -4.49 0.25 -4.62
C ASP A 13 -5.28 1.43 -5.19
N SER A 14 -6.56 1.54 -4.82
CA SER A 14 -7.41 2.66 -5.26
C SER A 14 -6.88 4.01 -4.77
N MET A 15 -6.32 4.07 -3.55
CA MET A 15 -5.70 5.30 -3.03
C MET A 15 -4.42 5.64 -3.81
N LEU A 16 -3.55 4.67 -4.07
CA LEU A 16 -2.31 4.89 -4.82
C LEU A 16 -2.60 5.30 -6.26
N LEU A 17 -3.54 4.65 -6.95
CA LEU A 17 -3.95 5.02 -8.32
C LEU A 17 -4.39 6.49 -8.42
N ARG A 18 -5.16 6.97 -7.43
CA ARG A 18 -5.60 8.37 -7.36
C ARG A 18 -4.45 9.31 -6.99
N MET A 19 -3.54 8.89 -6.10
CA MET A 19 -2.37 9.70 -5.75
C MET A 19 -1.43 9.88 -6.94
N PHE A 20 -1.14 8.84 -7.71
CA PHE A 20 -0.25 8.90 -8.89
C PHE A 20 -0.92 9.39 -10.18
N GLY A 21 -2.23 9.71 -10.14
CA GLY A 21 -2.94 10.31 -11.27
C GLY A 21 -3.26 9.35 -12.41
N THR A 22 -3.16 8.04 -12.20
CA THR A 22 -3.53 7.02 -13.19
C THR A 22 -5.05 6.78 -13.27
N SER A 23 -5.84 7.51 -12.47
CA SER A 23 -7.31 7.46 -12.47
C SER A 23 -7.96 8.18 -13.66
N GLY A 24 -7.20 8.89 -14.49
CA GLY A 24 -7.69 9.50 -15.74
C GLY A 24 -8.48 10.81 -15.58
N ASP A 25 -8.62 11.33 -14.36
CA ASP A 25 -9.32 12.58 -14.03
C ASP A 25 -8.40 13.82 -14.00
N GLY A 26 -7.10 13.63 -14.26
CA GLY A 26 -6.09 14.69 -14.24
C GLY A 26 -5.76 15.21 -12.84
N VAL A 27 -6.32 14.60 -11.78
CA VAL A 27 -6.08 14.97 -10.39
C VAL A 27 -5.14 13.95 -9.77
N HIS A 28 -3.89 14.34 -9.59
CA HIS A 28 -2.92 13.57 -8.81
C HIS A 28 -2.65 14.25 -7.47
N GLY A 29 -2.13 13.50 -6.51
CA GLY A 29 -1.76 14.03 -5.20
C GLY A 29 -0.69 15.11 -5.38
N ARG A 30 -1.05 16.38 -5.10
CA ARG A 30 -0.12 17.53 -5.17
C ARG A 30 1.12 17.35 -4.30
N MET A 31 1.06 16.49 -3.28
CA MET A 31 2.20 16.15 -2.44
C MET A 31 3.33 15.46 -3.23
N LEU A 32 3.00 14.70 -4.29
CA LEU A 32 4.00 14.03 -5.15
C LEU A 32 4.89 15.01 -5.93
N HIS A 33 4.55 16.30 -6.01
CA HIS A 33 5.47 17.30 -6.54
C HIS A 33 6.70 17.54 -5.64
N PHE A 34 6.61 17.16 -4.37
CA PHE A 34 7.62 17.47 -3.34
C PHE A 34 8.26 16.22 -2.75
N VAL A 35 7.70 15.04 -3.02
CA VAL A 35 8.21 13.76 -2.52
C VAL A 35 8.29 12.75 -3.64
N THR A 36 9.37 11.97 -3.65
CA THR A 36 9.56 10.87 -4.59
C THR A 36 9.61 9.56 -3.80
N PRO A 37 8.68 8.61 -4.02
CA PRO A 37 8.82 7.28 -3.44
C PRO A 37 10.06 6.60 -4.04
N VAL A 38 10.94 6.11 -3.18
CA VAL A 38 12.16 5.39 -3.61
C VAL A 38 11.86 3.90 -3.77
N ASP A 39 11.09 3.34 -2.83
CA ASP A 39 10.70 1.93 -2.80
C ASP A 39 9.22 1.77 -2.41
N GLY A 40 8.65 0.60 -2.71
CA GLY A 40 7.31 0.20 -2.31
C GLY A 40 7.12 -1.32 -2.40
N ALA A 41 6.47 -1.92 -1.41
CA ALA A 41 6.19 -3.34 -1.37
C ALA A 41 4.89 -3.63 -0.60
N TYR A 42 4.24 -4.74 -0.95
CA TYR A 42 3.10 -5.28 -0.23
C TYR A 42 3.54 -6.44 0.66
N TYR A 43 3.03 -6.44 1.89
CA TYR A 43 3.26 -7.51 2.85
C TYR A 43 1.92 -7.95 3.43
N PHE A 44 1.86 -9.21 3.83
CA PHE A 44 0.75 -9.76 4.60
C PHE A 44 1.20 -9.90 6.06
N ALA A 45 0.45 -9.29 6.98
CA ALA A 45 0.64 -9.47 8.42
C ALA A 45 -0.34 -10.56 8.88
N PRO A 46 0.11 -11.82 9.05
CA PRO A 46 -0.76 -12.92 9.48
C PRO A 46 -1.28 -12.71 10.90
N SER A 47 -2.33 -13.46 11.27
CA SER A 47 -2.68 -13.64 12.69
C SER A 47 -1.54 -14.35 13.43
N GLU A 48 -1.52 -14.22 14.75
CA GLU A 48 -0.54 -14.90 15.60
C GLU A 48 -0.56 -16.42 15.39
N GLU A 49 -1.74 -17.02 15.36
CA GLU A 49 -1.93 -18.46 15.09
C GLU A 49 -1.30 -18.89 13.75
N LEU A 50 -1.56 -18.14 12.67
CA LEU A 50 -1.00 -18.45 11.35
C LEU A 50 0.52 -18.18 11.28
N LEU A 51 1.00 -17.19 12.04
CA LEU A 51 2.43 -16.91 12.12
C LEU A 51 3.18 -18.08 12.78
N GLU A 52 2.65 -18.61 13.88
CA GLU A 52 3.22 -19.77 14.56
C GLU A 52 3.27 -20.99 13.64
N GLU A 53 2.17 -21.28 12.93
CA GLU A 53 2.12 -22.38 11.94
C GLU A 53 3.19 -22.26 10.85
N VAL A 54 3.43 -21.05 10.33
CA VAL A 54 4.41 -20.80 9.28
C VAL A 54 5.86 -20.89 9.80
N LEU A 55 6.10 -20.57 11.08
CA LEU A 55 7.43 -20.61 11.69
C LEU A 55 7.86 -22.01 12.11
N GLU A 56 6.90 -22.90 12.40
CA GLU A 56 7.16 -24.29 12.78
C GLU A 56 7.28 -25.25 11.59
N GLY A 57 6.88 -24.83 10.37
CA GLY A 57 6.94 -25.61 9.12
C GLY A 57 8.24 -25.46 8.34
#